data_AF-C1F6X6-F1
#
_entry.id   AF-C1F6X6-F1
#
_cell.length_a   1.000
_cell.length_b   1.000
_cell.length_c   1.000
_cell.angle_alpha   90.00
_cell.angle_beta   90.00
_cell.angle_gamma   90.00
#
_symmetry.space_group_name_H-M   'P 1'
#
loop_
_entity.id
_entity.type
_entity.pdbx_description
1 polymer ?
#
loop_
_entity_poly.entity_id
_entity_poly.type
_entity_poly.pdbx_seq_one_letter_code
_entity_poly.pdbx_strand_id
1 'polypeptide(L)'
;MISANPSAHFRSAAQRLDRTLARCAASPSVKAVHHLRTGTRRLEAVLETLLNESADTKSAKKLHKSADSLVHLLHKMRHRAGVVRDADVHLEMLRELRRKALAGQVRGRVRAGASRPAGPAFLRECRALEAELAQRRAAAAARLQQRAEKWQRKLQARVEAVIEADPPPSRSSRDGSRNSAGEIALASFRRLCESMPQLDARNLHDFRKGAKRVRYQAETAGDARSRRIAAQLKRLQDAIGLWHDWLALAEEARPAVDAASPLMRRLEQRRDHRYRDALRTASQARARLLGGGKRKEAAGAAHRSAA
;
A
#
# COMPACT_ATOMS: atom_id res chain seq x y z
N MET A 1 -18.16 19.61 -14.50
CA MET A 1 -18.15 18.60 -13.41
C MET A 1 -18.54 17.25 -13.99
N ILE A 2 -17.57 16.37 -14.29
CA ILE A 2 -17.88 15.01 -14.74
C ILE A 2 -18.13 14.19 -13.48
N SER A 3 -19.41 14.02 -13.12
CA SER A 3 -19.80 13.00 -12.14
C SER A 3 -19.51 11.65 -12.79
N ALA A 4 -18.40 11.05 -12.38
CA ALA A 4 -17.89 9.88 -13.03
C ALA A 4 -18.64 8.66 -12.50
N ASN A 5 -19.31 7.93 -13.40
CA ASN A 5 -20.12 6.76 -13.10
C ASN A 5 -19.29 5.72 -12.30
N PRO A 6 -19.57 5.48 -11.01
CA PRO A 6 -18.79 4.57 -10.16
C PRO A 6 -18.71 3.15 -10.73
N SER A 7 -19.80 2.66 -11.32
CA SER A 7 -19.87 1.34 -11.96
C SER A 7 -18.95 1.26 -13.19
N ALA A 8 -18.78 2.37 -13.95
CA ALA A 8 -17.81 2.44 -15.04
C ALA A 8 -16.36 2.42 -14.53
N HIS A 9 -16.06 3.12 -13.43
CA HIS A 9 -14.76 3.05 -12.77
C HIS A 9 -14.45 1.65 -12.24
N PHE A 10 -15.45 0.97 -11.67
CA PHE A 10 -15.35 -0.39 -11.19
C PHE A 10 -15.00 -1.36 -12.34
N ARG A 11 -15.74 -1.33 -13.46
CA ARG A 11 -15.41 -2.13 -14.66
C ARG A 11 -14.00 -1.88 -15.15
N SER A 12 -13.60 -0.62 -15.27
CA SER A 12 -12.26 -0.23 -15.73
C SER A 12 -11.16 -0.76 -14.78
N ALA A 13 -11.38 -0.71 -13.47
CA ALA A 13 -10.46 -1.26 -12.48
C ALA A 13 -10.37 -2.79 -12.57
N ALA A 14 -11.50 -3.48 -12.74
CA ALA A 14 -11.57 -4.92 -12.91
C ALA A 14 -10.82 -5.40 -14.18
N GLN A 15 -11.04 -4.74 -15.32
CA GLN A 15 -10.34 -5.06 -16.57
C GLN A 15 -8.82 -4.87 -16.49
N ARG A 16 -8.35 -3.85 -15.74
CA ARG A 16 -6.91 -3.67 -15.48
C ARG A 16 -6.34 -4.80 -14.61
N LEU A 17 -7.11 -5.27 -13.62
CA LEU A 17 -6.71 -6.37 -12.77
C LEU A 17 -6.68 -7.70 -13.55
N ASP A 18 -7.67 -7.95 -14.40
CA ASP A 18 -7.75 -9.13 -15.27
C ASP A 18 -6.52 -9.26 -16.18
N ARG A 19 -6.16 -8.19 -16.91
CA ARG A 19 -4.92 -8.13 -17.72
C ARG A 19 -3.66 -8.37 -16.90
N THR A 20 -3.68 -7.98 -15.63
CA THR A 20 -2.53 -8.21 -14.74
C THR A 20 -2.46 -9.66 -14.26
N LEU A 21 -3.60 -10.31 -14.00
CA LEU A 21 -3.65 -11.73 -13.73
C LEU A 21 -3.15 -12.55 -14.92
N ALA A 22 -3.56 -12.22 -16.15
CA ALA A 22 -3.06 -12.87 -17.36
C ALA A 22 -1.53 -12.78 -17.45
N ARG A 23 -0.95 -11.60 -17.17
CA ARG A 23 0.51 -11.45 -17.10
C ARG A 23 1.15 -12.30 -16.01
N CYS A 24 0.54 -12.40 -14.83
CA CYS A 24 1.04 -13.27 -13.76
C CYS A 24 0.91 -14.76 -14.10
N ALA A 25 -0.10 -15.17 -14.88
CA ALA A 25 -0.26 -16.54 -15.37
C ALA A 25 0.82 -16.90 -16.41
N ALA A 26 1.20 -15.95 -17.26
CA ALA A 26 2.29 -16.14 -18.21
C ALA A 26 3.67 -16.10 -17.53
N SER A 27 3.92 -15.05 -16.74
CA SER A 27 5.19 -14.83 -16.05
C SER A 27 5.02 -13.91 -14.83
N PRO A 28 5.13 -14.44 -13.59
CA PRO A 28 5.06 -13.65 -12.35
C PRO A 28 6.32 -12.76 -12.16
N SER A 29 6.54 -11.80 -13.05
CA SER A 29 7.62 -10.81 -12.94
C SER A 29 7.38 -9.83 -11.79
N VAL A 30 8.45 -9.18 -11.31
CA VAL A 30 8.39 -8.16 -10.23
C VAL A 30 7.30 -7.12 -10.50
N LYS A 31 7.23 -6.62 -11.74
CA LYS A 31 6.24 -5.61 -12.17
C LYS A 31 4.82 -6.18 -12.20
N ALA A 32 4.63 -7.40 -12.72
CA ALA A 32 3.32 -8.04 -12.77
C ALA A 32 2.76 -8.31 -11.36
N VAL A 33 3.59 -8.86 -10.46
CA VAL A 33 3.25 -9.14 -9.06
C VAL A 33 2.91 -7.85 -8.30
N HIS A 34 3.72 -6.79 -8.50
CA HIS A 34 3.44 -5.49 -7.91
C HIS A 34 2.09 -4.92 -8.38
N HIS A 35 1.85 -4.96 -9.70
CA HIS A 35 0.58 -4.50 -10.28
C HIS A 35 -0.61 -5.34 -9.79
N LEU A 36 -0.45 -6.64 -9.57
CA LEU A 36 -1.52 -7.50 -9.05
C LEU A 36 -1.92 -7.06 -7.63
N ARG A 37 -0.94 -6.83 -6.75
CA ARG A 37 -1.18 -6.36 -5.38
C ARG A 37 -1.82 -4.97 -5.34
N THR A 38 -1.32 -4.03 -6.13
CA THR A 38 -1.87 -2.67 -6.16
C THR A 38 -3.25 -2.66 -6.84
N GLY A 39 -3.44 -3.44 -7.90
CA GLY A 39 -4.71 -3.59 -8.61
C GLY A 39 -5.82 -4.16 -7.74
N THR A 40 -5.54 -5.23 -6.97
CA THR A 40 -6.53 -5.78 -6.02
C THR A 40 -6.97 -4.76 -4.96
N ARG A 41 -6.05 -3.92 -4.45
CA ARG A 41 -6.39 -2.88 -3.47
C ARG A 41 -7.20 -1.74 -4.07
N ARG A 42 -6.89 -1.35 -5.30
CA ARG A 42 -7.64 -0.31 -6.02
C ARG A 42 -9.05 -0.76 -6.36
N LEU A 43 -9.22 -2.00 -6.82
CA LEU A 43 -10.55 -2.55 -7.09
C LEU A 43 -11.41 -2.62 -5.82
N GLU A 44 -10.82 -3.04 -4.69
CA GLU A 44 -11.48 -3.01 -3.37
C GLU A 44 -11.89 -1.59 -2.96
N ALA A 45 -11.02 -0.58 -3.15
CA ALA A 45 -11.37 0.79 -2.82
C ALA A 45 -12.51 1.37 -3.70
N VAL A 46 -12.53 1.03 -4.99
CA VAL A 46 -13.63 1.44 -5.89
C VAL A 46 -14.93 0.72 -5.54
N LEU A 47 -14.84 -0.56 -5.15
CA LEU A 47 -15.99 -1.32 -4.66
C LEU A 47 -16.57 -0.73 -3.37
N GLU A 48 -15.72 -0.28 -2.43
CA GLU A 48 -16.19 0.42 -1.24
C GLU A 48 -16.94 1.71 -1.58
N THR A 49 -16.45 2.48 -2.56
CA THR A 49 -17.18 3.67 -3.06
C THR A 49 -18.54 3.28 -3.62
N LEU A 50 -18.60 2.22 -4.42
CA LEU A 50 -19.85 1.72 -5.00
C LEU A 50 -20.88 1.31 -3.92
N LEU A 51 -20.43 0.58 -2.90
CA LEU A 51 -21.27 0.16 -1.78
C LEU A 51 -21.81 1.35 -0.98
N ASN A 52 -21.00 2.37 -0.75
CA ASN A 52 -21.41 3.57 -0.01
C ASN A 52 -22.45 4.42 -0.76
N GLU A 53 -22.46 4.36 -2.10
CA GLU A 53 -23.43 5.08 -2.93
C GLU A 53 -24.75 4.32 -3.10
N SER A 54 -24.76 3.02 -2.79
CA SER A 54 -25.90 2.12 -2.94
C SER A 54 -26.72 2.05 -1.64
N ALA A 55 -27.45 3.12 -1.31
CA ALA A 55 -28.29 3.16 -0.10
C ALA A 55 -29.61 2.35 -0.26
N ASP A 56 -29.95 1.60 0.80
CA ASP A 56 -31.25 1.00 1.18
C ASP A 56 -32.23 0.53 0.09
N THR A 57 -31.90 -0.60 -0.55
CA THR A 57 -32.88 -1.40 -1.30
C THR A 57 -32.68 -2.90 -1.02
N LYS A 58 -33.67 -3.76 -1.35
CA LYS A 58 -33.46 -5.23 -1.36
C LYS A 58 -32.26 -5.63 -2.23
N SER A 59 -31.94 -4.84 -3.26
CA SER A 59 -30.75 -4.97 -4.11
C SER A 59 -29.43 -4.74 -3.34
N ALA A 60 -29.43 -3.94 -2.27
CA ALA A 60 -28.26 -3.71 -1.43
C ALA A 60 -27.76 -5.01 -0.79
N LYS A 61 -28.63 -5.92 -0.33
CA LYS A 61 -28.20 -7.22 0.23
C LYS A 61 -27.49 -8.11 -0.80
N LYS A 62 -28.03 -8.17 -2.03
CA LYS A 62 -27.41 -8.94 -3.14
C LYS A 62 -26.05 -8.34 -3.53
N LEU A 63 -25.97 -7.01 -3.57
CA LEU A 63 -24.74 -6.28 -3.86
C LEU A 63 -23.67 -6.54 -2.79
N HIS A 64 -24.00 -6.41 -1.50
CA HIS A 64 -23.09 -6.70 -0.40
C HIS A 64 -22.56 -8.13 -0.44
N LYS A 65 -23.44 -9.14 -0.63
CA LYS A 65 -23.01 -10.54 -0.75
C LYS A 65 -22.04 -10.76 -1.92
N SER A 66 -22.32 -10.15 -3.07
CA SER A 66 -21.47 -10.24 -4.26
C SER A 66 -20.12 -9.54 -4.05
N ALA A 67 -20.16 -8.38 -3.40
CA ALA A 67 -18.98 -7.61 -3.01
C ALA A 67 -18.09 -8.37 -2.02
N ASP A 68 -18.66 -8.97 -0.97
CA ASP A 68 -17.91 -9.78 0.01
C ASP A 68 -17.20 -10.96 -0.64
N SER A 69 -17.90 -11.64 -1.55
CA SER A 69 -17.31 -12.70 -2.36
C SER A 69 -16.14 -12.15 -3.18
N LEU A 70 -16.30 -11.03 -3.88
CA LEU A 70 -15.20 -10.43 -4.64
C LEU A 70 -14.02 -10.05 -3.72
N VAL A 71 -14.25 -9.36 -2.61
CA VAL A 71 -13.23 -8.98 -1.63
C VAL A 71 -12.45 -10.19 -1.13
N HIS A 72 -13.14 -11.28 -0.81
CA HIS A 72 -12.48 -12.52 -0.38
C HIS A 72 -11.57 -13.11 -1.47
N LEU A 73 -11.96 -13.03 -2.75
CA LEU A 73 -11.09 -13.44 -3.86
C LEU A 73 -9.86 -12.52 -3.98
N LEU A 74 -10.06 -11.20 -3.90
CA LEU A 74 -8.99 -10.20 -3.96
C LEU A 74 -7.99 -10.40 -2.82
N HIS A 75 -8.46 -10.74 -1.63
CA HIS A 75 -7.62 -11.09 -0.49
C HIS A 75 -6.73 -12.31 -0.80
N LYS A 76 -7.31 -13.40 -1.32
CA LYS A 76 -6.56 -14.61 -1.72
C LYS A 76 -5.47 -14.32 -2.74
N MET A 77 -5.80 -13.54 -3.79
CA MET A 77 -4.84 -13.11 -4.81
C MET A 77 -3.69 -12.31 -4.17
N ARG A 78 -4.04 -11.31 -3.35
CA ARG A 78 -3.08 -10.40 -2.70
C ARG A 78 -2.15 -11.11 -1.74
N HIS A 79 -2.66 -12.07 -0.96
CA HIS A 79 -1.88 -12.84 -0.01
C HIS A 79 -0.78 -13.65 -0.72
N ARG A 80 -1.14 -14.39 -1.78
CA ARG A 80 -0.17 -15.19 -2.54
C ARG A 80 0.81 -14.35 -3.35
N ALA A 81 0.34 -13.27 -3.97
CA ALA A 81 1.22 -12.29 -4.59
C ALA A 81 2.13 -11.58 -3.57
N GLY A 82 1.72 -11.53 -2.30
CA GLY A 82 2.50 -11.00 -1.18
C GLY A 82 3.79 -11.76 -1.00
N VAL A 83 3.71 -13.09 -0.87
CA VAL A 83 4.90 -13.94 -0.68
C VAL A 83 5.95 -13.71 -1.77
N VAL A 84 5.55 -13.63 -3.03
CA VAL A 84 6.49 -13.33 -4.14
C VAL A 84 7.06 -11.92 -4.03
N ARG A 85 6.20 -10.93 -3.75
CA ARG A 85 6.62 -9.53 -3.65
C ARG A 85 7.57 -9.29 -2.49
N ASP A 86 7.33 -9.92 -1.35
CA ASP A 86 8.14 -9.73 -0.15
C ASP A 86 9.56 -10.26 -0.43
N ALA A 87 9.69 -11.42 -1.07
CA ALA A 87 10.98 -11.92 -1.54
C ALA A 87 11.63 -11.01 -2.61
N ASP A 88 10.87 -10.50 -3.59
CA ASP A 88 11.40 -9.54 -4.58
C ASP A 88 11.99 -8.29 -3.90
N VAL A 89 11.30 -7.75 -2.88
CA VAL A 89 11.73 -6.56 -2.11
C VAL A 89 12.98 -6.88 -1.28
N HIS A 90 12.96 -8.00 -0.55
CA HIS A 90 14.08 -8.43 0.28
C HIS A 90 15.36 -8.65 -0.55
N LEU A 91 15.25 -9.29 -1.71
CA LEU A 91 16.34 -9.47 -2.66
C LEU A 91 16.89 -8.12 -3.16
N GLU A 92 16.02 -7.18 -3.52
CA GLU A 92 16.43 -5.84 -3.95
C GLU A 92 17.21 -5.10 -2.85
N MET A 93 16.71 -5.14 -1.62
CA MET A 93 17.32 -4.50 -0.45
C MET A 93 18.67 -5.10 -0.08
N LEU A 94 18.81 -6.43 -0.10
CA LEU A 94 20.09 -7.11 0.15
C LEU A 94 21.11 -6.78 -0.93
N ARG A 95 20.71 -6.81 -2.21
CA ARG A 95 21.59 -6.43 -3.31
C ARG A 95 22.04 -4.98 -3.20
N GLU A 96 21.15 -4.06 -2.82
CA GLU A 96 21.50 -2.67 -2.56
C GLU A 96 22.51 -2.55 -1.41
N LEU A 97 22.29 -3.30 -0.32
CA LEU A 97 23.18 -3.30 0.83
C LEU A 97 24.57 -3.81 0.46
N ARG A 98 24.64 -4.90 -0.30
CA ARG A 98 25.88 -5.49 -0.83
C ARG A 98 26.60 -4.54 -1.78
N ARG A 99 25.90 -3.90 -2.72
CA ARG A 99 26.50 -2.89 -3.62
C ARG A 99 27.11 -1.73 -2.84
N LYS A 100 26.40 -1.19 -1.84
CA LYS A 100 26.91 -0.12 -0.99
C LYS A 100 28.13 -0.54 -0.16
N ALA A 101 28.13 -1.77 0.32
CA ALA A 101 29.27 -2.34 1.05
C ALA A 101 30.53 -2.45 0.17
N LEU A 102 30.39 -2.95 -1.06
CA LEU A 102 31.48 -3.05 -2.04
C LEU A 102 31.98 -1.66 -2.48
N ALA A 103 31.08 -0.72 -2.77
CA ALA A 103 31.46 0.65 -3.13
C ALA A 103 32.21 1.38 -1.99
N GLY A 104 31.89 1.07 -0.74
CA GLY A 104 32.60 1.56 0.43
C GLY A 104 34.01 1.00 0.59
N GLN A 105 34.27 -0.22 0.10
CA GLN A 105 35.61 -0.81 0.05
C GLN A 105 36.48 -0.13 -1.02
N VAL A 106 35.93 0.10 -2.22
CA VAL A 106 36.67 0.70 -3.35
C VAL A 106 37.11 2.14 -3.07
N ARG A 107 36.34 2.89 -2.28
CA ARG A 107 36.61 4.33 -2.07
C ARG A 107 37.65 4.65 -0.99
N GLY A 108 38.16 3.66 -0.23
CA GLY A 108 39.26 3.81 0.75
C GLY A 108 39.05 4.83 1.89
N ARG A 109 38.01 5.66 1.83
CA ARG A 109 37.74 6.74 2.77
C ARG A 109 36.92 6.21 3.93
N VAL A 110 37.62 5.76 4.97
CA VAL A 110 37.07 5.75 6.32
C VAL A 110 36.97 7.21 6.77
N ARG A 111 35.87 7.89 6.43
CA ARG A 111 35.50 9.10 7.20
C ARG A 111 35.28 8.63 8.64
N ALA A 112 35.82 9.36 9.62
CA ALA A 112 35.50 9.13 11.04
C ALA A 112 33.97 9.10 11.20
N GLY A 113 33.41 7.93 11.53
CA GLY A 113 31.96 7.67 11.60
C GLY A 113 31.34 6.87 10.44
N ALA A 114 32.10 6.53 9.39
CA ALA A 114 31.66 5.61 8.34
C ALA A 114 31.79 4.16 8.81
N SER A 115 30.73 3.35 8.64
CA SER A 115 30.74 1.93 8.98
C SER A 115 31.96 1.23 8.37
N ARG A 116 32.66 0.39 9.17
CA ARG A 116 33.80 -0.42 8.70
C ARG A 116 33.48 -1.05 7.34
N PRO A 117 34.46 -1.12 6.42
CA PRO A 117 34.31 -1.84 5.15
C PRO A 117 33.79 -3.25 5.45
N ALA A 118 32.86 -3.73 4.63
CA ALA A 118 32.27 -5.03 4.84
C ALA A 118 33.33 -6.12 4.76
N GLY A 119 33.47 -6.93 5.81
CA GLY A 119 34.39 -8.06 5.77
C GLY A 119 33.89 -9.19 4.84
N PRO A 120 34.76 -10.15 4.50
CA PRO A 120 34.37 -11.34 3.72
C PRO A 120 33.17 -12.10 4.30
N ALA A 121 33.05 -12.16 5.64
CA ALA A 121 31.91 -12.78 6.33
C ALA A 121 30.57 -12.15 5.95
N PHE A 122 30.46 -10.82 6.00
CA PHE A 122 29.26 -10.09 5.60
C PHE A 122 28.82 -10.41 4.16
N LEU A 123 29.78 -10.47 3.22
CA LEU A 123 29.49 -10.77 1.82
C LEU A 123 29.04 -12.22 1.61
N ARG A 124 29.60 -13.17 2.36
CA ARG A 124 29.15 -14.58 2.35
C ARG A 124 27.74 -14.70 2.88
N GLU A 125 27.44 -14.09 4.02
CA GLU A 125 26.10 -14.08 4.63
C GLU A 125 25.05 -13.46 3.69
N CYS A 126 25.38 -12.34 3.04
CA CYS A 126 24.48 -11.73 2.04
C CYS A 126 24.19 -12.70 0.88
N ARG A 127 25.20 -13.38 0.36
CA ARG A 127 25.02 -14.34 -0.76
C ARG A 127 24.19 -15.55 -0.36
N ALA A 128 24.42 -16.09 0.84
CA ALA A 128 23.64 -17.21 1.35
C ALA A 128 22.15 -16.84 1.46
N LEU A 129 21.85 -15.70 2.10
CA LEU A 129 20.48 -15.23 2.24
C LEU A 129 19.84 -14.85 0.89
N GLU A 130 20.60 -14.25 -0.04
CA GLU A 130 20.12 -13.99 -1.40
C GLU A 130 19.73 -15.29 -2.13
N ALA A 131 20.51 -16.36 -2.00
CA ALA A 131 20.22 -17.65 -2.64
C ALA A 131 18.94 -18.29 -2.07
N GLU A 132 18.79 -18.29 -0.75
CA GLU A 132 17.61 -18.82 -0.07
C GLU A 132 16.34 -18.05 -0.47
N LEU A 133 16.39 -16.72 -0.43
CA LEU A 133 15.26 -15.88 -0.85
C LEU A 133 14.90 -16.08 -2.32
N ALA A 134 15.89 -16.26 -3.20
CA ALA A 134 15.66 -16.52 -4.61
C ALA A 134 14.93 -17.85 -4.84
N GLN A 135 15.32 -18.91 -4.10
CA GLN A 135 14.64 -20.21 -4.14
C GLN A 135 13.19 -20.10 -3.66
N ARG A 136 12.97 -19.46 -2.49
CA ARG A 136 11.62 -19.22 -1.95
C ARG A 136 10.76 -18.42 -2.93
N ARG A 137 11.33 -17.39 -3.55
CA ARG A 137 10.68 -16.56 -4.57
C ARG A 137 10.25 -17.38 -5.78
N ALA A 138 11.13 -18.24 -6.29
CA ALA A 138 10.83 -19.12 -7.43
C ALA A 138 9.68 -20.08 -7.12
N ALA A 139 9.72 -20.74 -5.97
CA ALA A 139 8.65 -21.63 -5.52
C ALA A 139 7.31 -20.91 -5.34
N ALA A 140 7.32 -19.72 -4.75
CA ALA A 140 6.13 -18.90 -4.57
C ALA A 140 5.57 -18.40 -5.93
N ALA A 141 6.44 -18.03 -6.86
CA ALA A 141 6.06 -17.59 -8.19
C ALA A 141 5.38 -18.71 -8.99
N ALA A 142 5.92 -19.93 -8.96
CA ALA A 142 5.29 -21.09 -9.60
C ALA A 142 3.87 -21.35 -9.05
N ARG A 143 3.70 -21.30 -7.72
CA ARG A 143 2.38 -21.45 -7.07
C ARG A 143 1.42 -20.32 -7.44
N LEU A 144 1.91 -19.09 -7.59
CA LEU A 144 1.13 -17.94 -8.01
C LEU A 144 0.66 -18.11 -9.46
N GLN A 145 1.58 -18.53 -10.35
CA GLN A 145 1.32 -18.76 -11.76
C GLN A 145 0.18 -19.77 -11.97
N GLN A 146 0.28 -20.95 -11.34
CA GLN A 146 -0.73 -22.01 -11.41
C GLN A 146 -2.13 -21.58 -10.94
N ARG A 147 -2.20 -20.60 -10.03
CA ARG A 147 -3.48 -20.10 -9.49
C ARG A 147 -4.05 -18.92 -10.27
N ALA A 148 -3.20 -18.14 -10.95
CA ALA A 148 -3.59 -16.91 -11.63
C ALA A 148 -4.67 -17.16 -12.69
N GLU A 149 -4.56 -18.24 -13.47
CA GLU A 149 -5.56 -18.63 -14.48
C GLU A 149 -6.93 -18.93 -13.86
N LYS A 150 -6.95 -19.74 -12.80
CA LYS A 150 -8.18 -20.09 -12.06
C LYS A 150 -8.82 -18.84 -11.44
N TRP A 151 -8.00 -17.91 -10.99
CA TRP A 151 -8.47 -16.63 -10.43
C TRP A 151 -8.98 -15.67 -11.48
N GLN A 152 -8.47 -15.70 -12.70
CA GLN A 152 -8.96 -14.85 -13.79
C GLN A 152 -10.43 -15.18 -14.09
N ARG A 153 -10.75 -16.47 -14.28
CA ARG A 153 -12.14 -16.92 -14.50
C ARG A 153 -13.06 -16.54 -13.33
N LYS A 154 -12.59 -16.74 -12.09
CA LYS A 154 -13.35 -16.36 -10.88
C LYS A 154 -13.52 -14.85 -10.73
N LEU A 155 -12.55 -14.05 -11.16
CA LEU A 155 -12.61 -12.60 -11.11
C LEU A 155 -13.73 -12.10 -12.03
N GLN A 156 -13.73 -12.57 -13.29
CA GLN A 156 -14.73 -12.18 -14.28
C GLN A 156 -16.15 -12.48 -13.78
N ALA A 157 -16.39 -13.71 -13.32
CA ALA A 157 -17.70 -14.10 -12.78
C ALA A 157 -18.13 -13.26 -11.57
N ARG A 158 -17.23 -12.97 -10.63
CA ARG A 158 -17.57 -12.16 -9.43
C ARG A 158 -17.75 -10.69 -9.75
N VAL A 159 -17.03 -10.15 -10.74
CA VAL A 159 -17.19 -8.78 -11.21
C VAL A 159 -18.55 -8.62 -11.89
N GLU A 160 -18.96 -9.56 -12.73
CA GLU A 160 -20.27 -9.53 -13.37
C GLU A 160 -21.40 -9.61 -12.34
N ALA A 161 -21.28 -10.48 -11.33
CA ALA A 161 -22.26 -10.57 -10.25
C ALA A 161 -22.42 -9.25 -9.45
N VAL A 162 -21.34 -8.49 -9.26
CA VAL A 162 -21.41 -7.16 -8.62
C VAL A 162 -22.14 -6.17 -9.52
N ILE A 163 -21.84 -6.18 -10.82
CA ILE A 163 -22.46 -5.30 -11.81
C ILE A 163 -23.97 -5.56 -11.93
N GLU A 164 -24.38 -6.83 -12.03
CA GLU A 164 -25.80 -7.20 -12.09
C GLU A 164 -26.56 -6.87 -10.81
N ALA A 165 -25.87 -6.76 -9.68
CA ALA A 165 -26.46 -6.40 -8.40
C ALA A 165 -26.54 -4.90 -8.14
N ASP A 166 -25.87 -4.09 -8.99
CA ASP A 166 -25.83 -2.63 -8.96
C ASP A 166 -26.67 -2.06 -10.12
N PRO A 167 -28.02 -1.99 -9.99
CA PRO A 167 -28.86 -1.47 -11.05
C PRO A 167 -28.53 0.01 -11.33
N PRO A 168 -28.67 0.47 -12.59
CA PRO A 168 -28.39 1.86 -12.94
C PRO A 168 -29.21 2.81 -12.05
N PRO A 169 -28.65 3.94 -11.61
CA PRO A 169 -29.35 4.87 -10.73
C PRO A 169 -30.61 5.37 -11.42
N SER A 170 -31.74 5.34 -10.70
CA SER A 170 -32.94 6.06 -11.12
C SER A 170 -32.63 7.57 -11.15
N ARG A 171 -33.23 8.29 -12.10
CA ARG A 171 -32.87 9.68 -12.44
C ARG A 171 -33.09 10.71 -11.30
N SER A 172 -33.62 10.31 -10.14
CA SER A 172 -34.11 11.22 -9.09
C SER A 172 -33.12 11.53 -7.94
N SER A 173 -31.96 10.88 -7.84
CA SER A 173 -31.05 11.09 -6.68
C SER A 173 -29.86 12.01 -7.00
N ARG A 174 -30.15 13.20 -7.56
CA ARG A 174 -29.16 14.23 -7.87
C ARG A 174 -29.45 15.56 -7.15
N ASP A 175 -29.76 15.51 -5.87
CA ASP A 175 -29.54 16.70 -5.05
C ASP A 175 -29.23 16.30 -3.62
N GLY A 176 -28.24 16.96 -3.04
CA GLY A 176 -27.63 16.57 -1.77
C GLY A 176 -26.16 16.87 -1.84
N SER A 177 -25.76 17.92 -1.12
CA SER A 177 -24.39 18.42 -0.97
C SER A 177 -23.38 17.27 -0.79
N ARG A 178 -22.74 16.85 -1.89
CA ARG A 178 -21.76 15.77 -1.90
C ARG A 178 -20.42 16.36 -1.48
N ASN A 179 -19.96 16.03 -0.28
CA ASN A 179 -18.57 16.25 0.12
C ASN A 179 -17.65 15.70 -0.99
N SER A 180 -16.64 16.47 -1.39
CA SER A 180 -15.65 16.01 -2.36
C SER A 180 -14.92 14.76 -1.82
N ALA A 181 -14.43 13.85 -2.69
CA ALA A 181 -13.70 12.68 -2.18
C ALA A 181 -12.44 13.08 -1.39
N GLY A 182 -11.88 14.27 -1.67
CA GLY A 182 -10.82 14.86 -0.86
C GLY A 182 -11.25 15.21 0.57
N GLU A 183 -12.48 15.69 0.77
CA GLU A 183 -13.06 15.93 2.11
C GLU A 183 -13.37 14.62 2.84
N ILE A 184 -13.94 13.64 2.13
CA ILE A 184 -14.18 12.30 2.67
C ILE A 184 -12.86 11.65 3.11
N ALA A 185 -11.82 11.72 2.27
CA ALA A 185 -10.50 11.21 2.59
C ALA A 185 -9.88 11.94 3.78
N LEU A 186 -10.00 13.27 3.86
CA LEU A 186 -9.47 14.03 5.00
C LEU A 186 -10.19 13.70 6.30
N ALA A 187 -11.52 13.55 6.27
CA ALA A 187 -12.30 13.14 7.43
C ALA A 187 -11.92 11.71 7.88
N SER A 188 -11.76 10.78 6.95
CA SER A 188 -11.26 9.43 7.23
C SER A 188 -9.83 9.44 7.80
N PHE A 189 -8.96 10.32 7.31
CA PHE A 189 -7.61 10.48 7.85
C PHE A 189 -7.62 11.03 9.28
N ARG A 190 -8.52 11.98 9.58
CA ARG A 190 -8.70 12.53 10.93
C ARG A 190 -9.10 11.42 11.90
N ARG A 191 -10.15 10.64 11.58
CA ARG A 191 -10.59 9.50 12.39
C ARG A 191 -9.47 8.48 12.64
N LEU A 192 -8.67 8.19 11.62
CA LEU A 192 -7.50 7.30 11.76
C LEU A 192 -6.45 7.86 12.72
N CYS A 193 -6.24 9.18 12.74
CA CYS A 193 -5.32 9.82 13.67
C CYS A 193 -5.87 9.85 15.10
N GLU A 194 -7.18 10.07 15.26
CA GLU A 194 -7.87 10.03 16.56
C GLU A 194 -7.85 8.62 17.17
N SER A 195 -8.00 7.56 16.36
CA SER A 195 -7.91 6.18 16.84
C SER A 195 -6.50 5.73 17.20
N MET A 196 -5.46 6.45 16.77
CA MET A 196 -4.05 6.13 17.00
C MET A 196 -3.27 7.40 17.35
N PRO A 197 -3.55 8.04 18.50
CA PRO A 197 -3.02 9.37 18.82
C PRO A 197 -1.49 9.35 18.91
N GLN A 198 -0.91 8.28 19.46
CA GLN A 198 0.52 8.04 19.51
C GLN A 198 0.92 6.92 18.55
N LEU A 199 2.00 7.13 17.79
CA LEU A 199 2.53 6.12 16.87
C LEU A 199 3.79 5.48 17.45
N ASP A 200 3.84 4.15 17.41
CA ASP A 200 4.98 3.36 17.83
C ASP A 200 5.16 2.13 16.92
N ALA A 201 6.20 1.33 17.18
CA ALA A 201 6.49 0.14 16.38
C ALA A 201 5.33 -0.89 16.35
N ARG A 202 4.45 -0.90 17.36
CA ARG A 202 3.34 -1.86 17.47
C ARG A 202 2.18 -1.49 16.57
N ASN A 203 1.89 -0.20 16.43
CA ASN A 203 0.71 0.27 15.69
C ASN A 203 1.02 0.92 14.31
N LEU A 204 2.29 1.21 14.00
CA LEU A 204 2.66 1.94 12.79
C LEU A 204 2.31 1.18 11.50
N HIS A 205 2.34 -0.15 11.52
CA HIS A 205 1.90 -0.98 10.39
C HIS A 205 0.40 -0.85 10.13
N ASP A 206 -0.44 -0.88 11.17
CA ASP A 206 -1.89 -0.75 11.04
C ASP A 206 -2.29 0.68 10.67
N PHE A 207 -1.60 1.68 11.21
CA PHE A 207 -1.73 3.06 10.76
C PHE A 207 -1.45 3.19 9.26
N ARG A 208 -0.42 2.52 8.73
CA ARG A 208 -0.15 2.48 7.29
C ARG A 208 -1.25 1.79 6.49
N LYS A 209 -1.88 0.73 7.00
CA LYS A 209 -3.04 0.09 6.33
C LYS A 209 -4.20 1.09 6.21
N GLY A 210 -4.55 1.77 7.30
CA GLY A 210 -5.57 2.82 7.31
C GLY A 210 -5.24 3.94 6.32
N ALA A 211 -4.01 4.45 6.35
CA ALA A 211 -3.58 5.52 5.45
C ALA A 211 -3.67 5.11 3.96
N LYS A 212 -3.39 3.84 3.63
CA LYS A 212 -3.56 3.30 2.26
C LYS A 212 -4.99 3.39 1.78
N ARG A 213 -5.95 2.99 2.62
CA ARG A 213 -7.38 3.09 2.32
C ARG A 213 -7.77 4.53 2.02
N VAL A 214 -7.37 5.45 2.91
CA VAL A 214 -7.61 6.89 2.72
C VAL A 214 -6.98 7.41 1.42
N ARG A 215 -5.76 7.00 1.08
CA ARG A 215 -5.10 7.44 -0.16
C ARG A 215 -5.88 6.99 -1.38
N TYR A 216 -6.38 5.75 -1.41
CA TYR A 216 -7.16 5.27 -2.54
C TYR A 216 -8.49 6.02 -2.67
N GLN A 217 -9.14 6.39 -1.56
CA GLN A 217 -10.31 7.28 -1.59
C GLN A 217 -9.97 8.65 -2.19
N ALA A 218 -8.81 9.23 -1.87
CA ALA A 218 -8.37 10.47 -2.50
C ALA A 218 -7.99 10.31 -3.99
N GLU A 219 -7.53 9.12 -4.41
CA GLU A 219 -7.18 8.85 -5.81
C GLU A 219 -8.42 8.81 -6.74
N THR A 220 -9.64 8.64 -6.22
CA THR A 220 -10.86 8.51 -7.06
C THR A 220 -11.43 9.84 -7.56
N ALA A 221 -11.27 10.97 -6.85
CA ALA A 221 -11.90 12.24 -7.26
C ALA A 221 -11.19 12.99 -8.40
N GLY A 222 -9.91 12.70 -8.64
CA GLY A 222 -9.18 13.30 -9.76
C GLY A 222 -9.01 14.83 -9.70
N ASP A 223 -9.39 15.54 -8.64
CA ASP A 223 -9.18 16.98 -8.50
C ASP A 223 -7.81 17.32 -7.88
N ALA A 224 -7.38 18.58 -8.01
CA ALA A 224 -6.05 19.03 -7.57
C ALA A 224 -5.84 18.97 -6.05
N ARG A 225 -6.89 19.10 -5.24
CA ARG A 225 -6.82 18.97 -3.77
C ARG A 225 -6.66 17.51 -3.39
N SER A 226 -7.47 16.62 -3.96
CA SER A 226 -7.39 15.17 -3.71
C SER A 226 -6.05 14.57 -4.17
N ARG A 227 -5.50 15.02 -5.31
CA ARG A 227 -4.14 14.64 -5.74
C ARG A 227 -3.07 15.06 -4.73
N ARG A 228 -3.16 16.26 -4.15
CA ARG A 228 -2.23 16.74 -3.12
C ARG A 228 -2.32 15.91 -1.84
N ILE A 229 -3.54 15.58 -1.39
CA ILE A 229 -3.78 14.69 -0.24
C ILE A 229 -3.17 13.31 -0.50
N ALA A 230 -3.47 12.71 -1.65
CA ALA A 230 -2.94 11.41 -2.03
C ALA A 230 -1.40 11.40 -2.08
N ALA A 231 -0.77 12.46 -2.57
CA ALA A 231 0.68 12.61 -2.60
C ALA A 231 1.31 12.67 -1.20
N GLN A 232 0.71 13.40 -0.24
CA GLN A 232 1.20 13.43 1.13
C GLN A 232 1.06 12.07 1.82
N LEU A 233 -0.11 11.42 1.66
CA LEU A 233 -0.35 10.08 2.19
C LEU A 233 0.61 9.05 1.59
N LYS A 234 0.97 9.19 0.30
CA LYS A 234 1.96 8.34 -0.35
C LYS A 234 3.34 8.47 0.32
N ARG A 235 3.83 9.69 0.57
CA ARG A 235 5.12 9.90 1.24
C ARG A 235 5.17 9.24 2.62
N LEU A 236 4.11 9.40 3.42
CA LEU A 236 3.94 8.72 4.70
C LEU A 236 4.00 7.20 4.55
N GLN A 237 3.23 6.65 3.62
CA GLN A 237 3.16 5.19 3.41
C GLN A 237 4.44 4.57 2.89
N ASP A 238 5.20 5.33 2.08
CA ASP A 238 6.49 4.91 1.53
C ASP A 238 7.54 4.88 2.66
N ALA A 239 7.56 5.89 3.54
CA ALA A 239 8.48 5.90 4.69
C ALA A 239 8.18 4.77 5.69
N ILE A 240 6.92 4.60 6.09
CA ILE A 240 6.52 3.48 6.96
C ILE A 240 6.73 2.13 6.25
N GLY A 241 6.46 2.08 4.95
CA GLY A 241 6.66 0.88 4.14
C GLY A 241 8.10 0.44 4.13
N LEU A 242 9.03 1.37 3.89
CA LEU A 242 10.45 1.07 3.88
C LEU A 242 10.95 0.58 5.24
N TRP A 243 10.50 1.19 6.35
CA TRP A 243 10.80 0.66 7.68
C TRP A 243 10.32 -0.78 7.87
N HIS A 244 9.06 -1.05 7.51
CA HIS A 244 8.49 -2.37 7.63
C HIS A 244 9.20 -3.41 6.76
N ASP A 245 9.63 -3.03 5.55
CA ASP A 245 10.38 -3.93 4.67
C ASP A 245 11.75 -4.28 5.29
N TRP A 246 12.41 -3.34 6.01
CA TRP A 246 13.64 -3.65 6.74
C TRP A 246 13.40 -4.49 7.99
N LEU A 247 12.30 -4.27 8.71
CA LEU A 247 11.88 -5.11 9.83
C LEU A 247 11.66 -6.55 9.37
N ALA A 248 10.87 -6.74 8.31
CA ALA A 248 10.58 -8.06 7.75
C ALA A 248 11.83 -8.76 7.22
N LEU A 249 12.73 -8.04 6.54
CA LEU A 249 14.00 -8.61 6.10
C LEU A 249 14.91 -9.03 7.27
N ALA A 250 14.96 -8.24 8.34
CA ALA A 250 15.71 -8.62 9.55
C ALA A 250 15.12 -9.89 10.19
N GLU A 251 13.80 -9.99 10.30
CA GLU A 251 13.11 -11.18 10.83
C GLU A 251 13.35 -12.42 9.96
N GLU A 252 13.25 -12.26 8.64
CA GLU A 252 13.48 -13.32 7.66
C GLU A 252 14.92 -13.84 7.69
N ALA A 253 15.90 -12.98 8.03
CA ALA A 253 17.30 -13.35 8.13
C ALA A 253 17.66 -14.11 9.42
N ARG A 254 16.86 -13.98 10.50
CA ARG A 254 17.18 -14.55 11.82
C ARG A 254 17.43 -16.05 11.82
N PRO A 255 16.67 -16.88 11.10
CA PRO A 255 16.92 -18.33 11.09
C PRO A 255 18.19 -18.72 10.32
N ALA A 256 18.68 -17.87 9.42
CA ALA A 256 19.78 -18.17 8.51
C ALA A 256 21.11 -17.55 8.93
N VAL A 257 21.09 -16.61 9.88
CA VAL A 257 22.26 -15.80 10.23
C VAL A 257 22.30 -15.56 11.74
N ASP A 258 23.47 -15.78 12.35
CA ASP A 258 23.70 -15.54 13.78
C ASP A 258 23.38 -14.09 14.19
N ALA A 259 22.89 -13.91 15.42
CA ALA A 259 22.51 -12.60 15.95
C ALA A 259 23.70 -11.63 16.05
N ALA A 260 24.89 -12.15 16.35
CA ALA A 260 26.13 -11.38 16.38
C ALA A 260 26.81 -11.27 15.00
N SER A 261 26.17 -11.71 13.92
CA SER A 261 26.72 -11.57 12.58
C SER A 261 26.83 -10.10 12.13
N PRO A 262 27.82 -9.78 11.29
CA PRO A 262 27.90 -8.48 10.64
C PRO A 262 26.66 -8.13 9.80
N LEU A 263 26.04 -9.10 9.12
CA LEU A 263 24.82 -8.85 8.35
C LEU A 263 23.66 -8.48 9.27
N MET A 264 23.39 -9.25 10.32
CA MET A 264 22.26 -8.99 11.22
C MET A 264 22.34 -7.59 11.83
N ARG A 265 23.49 -7.22 12.40
CA ARG A 265 23.72 -5.85 12.92
C ARG A 265 23.41 -4.77 11.88
N ARG A 266 23.78 -4.99 10.62
CA ARG A 266 23.55 -4.03 9.55
C ARG A 266 22.06 -3.91 9.18
N LEU A 267 21.32 -5.02 9.17
CA LEU A 267 19.87 -5.04 8.94
C LEU A 267 19.14 -4.28 10.06
N GLU A 268 19.50 -4.53 11.31
CA GLU A 268 18.90 -3.87 12.48
C GLU A 268 19.19 -2.36 12.52
N GLN A 269 20.44 -1.96 12.25
CA GLN A 269 20.78 -0.54 12.10
C GLN A 269 19.94 0.17 11.03
N ARG A 270 19.67 -0.52 9.91
CA ARG A 270 18.81 0.02 8.84
C ARG A 270 17.36 0.10 9.28
N ARG A 271 16.83 -0.95 9.93
CA ARG A 271 15.48 -0.97 10.52
C ARG A 271 15.30 0.22 11.46
N ASP A 272 16.19 0.43 12.43
CA ASP A 272 16.04 1.45 13.46
C ASP A 272 16.18 2.88 12.92
N HIS A 273 17.07 3.07 11.95
CA HIS A 273 17.14 4.33 11.22
C HIS A 273 15.83 4.63 10.47
N ARG A 274 15.28 3.65 9.74
CA ARG A 274 14.03 3.82 9.01
C ARG A 274 12.82 3.97 9.90
N TYR A 275 12.81 3.36 11.08
CA TYR A 275 11.77 3.57 12.08
C TYR A 275 11.67 5.04 12.47
N ARG A 276 12.80 5.67 12.81
CA ARG A 276 12.87 7.09 13.13
C ARG A 276 12.43 7.97 11.95
N ASP A 277 12.88 7.65 10.74
CA ASP A 277 12.44 8.36 9.53
C ASP A 277 10.91 8.26 9.32
N ALA A 278 10.34 7.08 9.53
CA ALA A 278 8.92 6.80 9.39
C ALA A 278 8.07 7.58 10.40
N LEU A 279 8.47 7.59 11.68
CA LEU A 279 7.80 8.38 12.72
C LEU A 279 7.83 9.88 12.39
N ARG A 280 9.00 10.43 12.04
CA ARG A 280 9.11 11.86 11.66
C ARG A 280 8.22 12.19 10.46
N THR A 281 8.23 11.34 9.43
CA THR A 281 7.43 11.56 8.21
C THR A 281 5.93 11.48 8.52
N ALA A 282 5.51 10.53 9.36
CA ALA A 282 4.11 10.39 9.77
C ALA A 282 3.63 11.60 10.56
N SER A 283 4.42 12.08 11.52
CA SER A 283 4.10 13.29 12.29
C SER A 283 3.99 14.54 11.40
N GLN A 284 4.91 14.72 10.45
CA GLN A 284 4.86 15.84 9.50
C GLN A 284 3.61 15.78 8.61
N ALA A 285 3.22 14.61 8.14
CA ALA A 285 2.02 14.43 7.33
C ALA A 285 0.74 14.69 8.14
N ARG A 286 0.67 14.27 9.41
CA ARG A 286 -0.42 14.63 10.33
C ARG A 286 -0.54 16.14 10.48
N ALA A 287 0.56 16.82 10.76
CA ALA A 287 0.58 18.27 10.90
C ALA A 287 0.14 19.00 9.62
N ARG A 288 0.61 18.57 8.45
CA ARG A 288 0.26 19.20 7.15
C ARG A 288 -1.19 18.98 6.75
N LEU A 289 -1.71 17.77 6.93
CA LEU A 289 -3.06 17.43 6.48
C LEU A 289 -4.13 17.94 7.46
N LEU A 290 -3.88 17.91 8.78
CA LEU A 290 -4.85 18.29 9.80
C LEU A 290 -4.65 19.73 10.33
N GLY A 291 -3.42 20.24 10.34
CA GLY A 291 -3.08 21.56 10.89
C GLY A 291 -3.49 22.74 10.01
N GLY A 292 -3.89 22.51 8.75
CA GLY A 292 -4.45 23.55 7.88
C GLY A 292 -5.81 24.10 8.31
N GLY A 293 -6.52 23.42 9.23
CA GLY A 293 -7.81 23.87 9.78
C GLY A 293 -7.68 25.06 10.74
N LYS A 294 -6.68 25.04 11.63
CA LYS A 294 -6.48 26.09 12.65
C LYS A 294 -6.20 27.47 12.05
N ARG A 295 -5.55 27.55 10.87
CA ARG A 295 -5.32 28.83 10.17
C ARG A 295 -6.58 29.40 9.52
N LYS A 296 -7.52 28.55 9.08
CA LYS A 296 -8.80 29.00 8.48
C LYS A 296 -9.84 29.40 9.52
N GLU A 297 -9.88 28.73 10.68
CA GLU A 297 -10.72 29.14 11.80
C GLU A 297 -10.26 30.48 12.40
N ALA A 298 -8.95 30.71 12.54
CA ALA A 298 -8.42 32.01 12.98
C ALA A 298 -8.73 33.14 11.98
N ALA A 299 -8.63 32.88 10.67
CA ALA A 299 -8.98 33.88 9.65
C ALA A 299 -10.49 34.16 9.56
N GLY A 300 -11.34 33.14 9.77
CA GLY A 300 -12.80 33.29 9.81
C GLY A 300 -13.31 33.96 11.09
N ALA A 301 -12.62 33.80 12.21
CA ALA A 301 -12.92 34.51 13.46
C ALA A 301 -12.53 35.99 13.39
N ALA A 302 -11.38 36.31 12.77
CA ALA A 302 -10.95 37.70 12.55
C ALA A 302 -11.89 38.48 11.61
N HIS A 303 -12.50 37.83 10.62
CA HIS A 303 -13.42 38.50 9.69
C HIS A 303 -14.83 38.72 10.27
N ARG A 304 -15.25 37.90 11.25
CA ARG A 304 -16.53 38.07 11.97
C ARG A 304 -16.47 39.04 13.15
N SER A 305 -15.27 39.47 13.52
CA SER A 305 -15.07 40.47 14.58
C SER A 305 -14.84 41.88 14.02
N ALA A 306 -14.93 42.05 12.70
CA ALA A 306 -14.70 43.30 11.97
C ALA A 306 -15.92 43.71 11.10
N ALA A 307 -17.08 43.09 11.34
CA ALA A 307 -18.39 43.45 10.81
C ALA A 307 -19.35 43.61 11.99
#